data_AF-A0A9J7BP20-F1
#
_entry.id   AF-A0A9J7BP20-F1
#
_cell.length_a   1.000
_cell.length_b   1.000
_cell.length_c   1.000
_cell.angle_alpha   90.00
_cell.angle_beta   90.00
_cell.angle_gamma   90.00
#
_symmetry.space_group_name_H-M   'P 1'
#
loop_
_entity.id
_entity.type
_entity.pdbx_description
1 polymer ?
#
loop_
_entity_poly.entity_id
_entity_poly.type
_entity_poly.pdbx_seq_one_letter_code
_entity_poly.pdbx_strand_id
1 'polypeptide(L)'
;MMREPMVQEGFEISPRFRRSIEERIARLEEGADFDEAQLQFLTDQDHIRRQVRLVAVERAEALRMRLFLDRAGTRLPRPLIALDKKIS
;
A
#
# COMPACT_ATOMS: atom_id res chain seq x y z
N MET A 1 30.58 -13.65 -10.58
CA MET A 1 30.17 -12.45 -9.82
C MET A 1 28.99 -12.82 -8.94
N MET A 2 29.21 -12.91 -7.62
CA MET A 2 28.11 -12.99 -6.66
C MET A 2 27.44 -11.61 -6.62
N ARG A 3 26.15 -11.52 -6.94
CA ARG A 3 25.36 -10.34 -6.61
C ARG A 3 25.17 -10.39 -5.09
N GLU A 4 25.87 -9.53 -4.36
CA GLU A 4 25.52 -9.25 -2.97
C GLU A 4 24.03 -8.91 -2.91
N PRO A 5 23.24 -9.49 -1.99
CA PRO A 5 21.89 -9.04 -1.79
C PRO A 5 22.00 -7.57 -1.37
N MET A 6 21.52 -6.66 -2.22
CA MET A 6 21.29 -5.29 -1.79
C MET A 6 20.31 -5.42 -0.62
N VAL A 7 20.83 -5.30 0.60
CA VAL A 7 20.02 -5.13 1.80
C VAL A 7 19.25 -3.85 1.53
N GLN A 8 18.02 -3.97 1.04
CA GLN A 8 17.12 -2.83 0.99
C GLN A 8 17.03 -2.38 2.44
N GLU A 9 17.61 -1.22 2.76
CA GLU A 9 17.42 -0.54 4.03
C GLU A 9 15.93 -0.25 4.16
N GLY A 10 15.18 -1.24 4.64
CA GLY A 10 13.76 -1.14 4.90
C GLY A 10 13.60 -0.16 6.05
N PHE A 11 12.83 0.90 5.83
CA PHE A 11 12.43 1.80 6.91
C PHE A 11 11.28 1.15 7.69
N GLU A 12 11.20 1.43 8.99
CA GLU A 12 10.10 0.95 9.82
C GLU A 12 8.98 1.98 9.90
N ILE A 13 7.73 1.51 9.77
CA ILE A 13 6.54 2.32 9.99
C ILE A 13 5.77 1.85 11.22
N SER A 14 5.02 2.78 11.84
CA SER A 14 4.14 2.42 12.96
C SER A 14 2.96 1.56 12.47
N PRO A 15 2.42 0.66 13.33
CA PRO A 15 1.23 -0.13 12.99
C PRO A 15 0.02 0.73 12.61
N ARG A 16 -0.16 1.89 13.25
CA ARG A 16 -1.26 2.82 12.95
C ARG A 16 -1.12 3.42 11.56
N PHE A 17 0.10 3.80 11.17
CA PHE A 17 0.35 4.35 9.84
C PHE A 17 0.17 3.28 8.76
N ARG A 18 0.67 2.06 9.00
CA ARG A 18 0.40 0.92 8.11
C ARG A 18 -1.09 0.74 7.86
N ARG A 19 -1.89 0.67 8.93
CA ARG A 19 -3.35 0.51 8.82
C ARG A 19 -3.99 1.63 7.99
N SER A 20 -3.58 2.89 8.20
CA SER A 20 -4.13 4.00 7.42
C SER A 20 -3.81 3.91 5.92
N ILE A 21 -2.67 3.32 5.55
CA ILE A 21 -2.33 3.07 4.15
C ILE A 21 -3.16 1.90 3.61
N GLU A 22 -3.30 0.82 4.36
CA GLU A 22 -4.14 -0.33 3.98
C GLU A 22 -5.60 0.09 3.74
N GLU A 23 -6.18 0.90 4.63
CA GLU A 23 -7.52 1.47 4.48
C GLU A 23 -7.63 2.40 3.25
N ARG A 24 -6.57 3.12 2.91
CA ARG A 24 -6.54 3.98 1.72
C ARG A 24 -6.44 3.14 0.44
N ILE A 25 -5.64 2.07 0.44
CA ILE A 25 -5.56 1.13 -0.68
C ILE A 25 -6.94 0.54 -0.93
N ALA A 26 -7.62 0.02 0.10
CA ALA A 26 -8.95 -0.56 -0.03
C ALA A 26 -9.95 0.42 -0.67
N ARG A 27 -10.00 1.68 -0.20
CA ARG A 27 -10.88 2.70 -0.78
C ARG A 27 -10.58 3.04 -2.24
N LEU A 28 -9.30 3.07 -2.63
CA LEU A 28 -8.92 3.32 -4.03
C LEU A 28 -9.35 2.17 -4.93
N GLU A 29 -9.26 0.93 -4.44
CA GLU A 29 -9.68 -0.24 -5.20
C GLU A 29 -11.19 -0.37 -5.32
N GLU A 30 -11.91 -0.17 -4.21
CA GLU A 30 -13.38 -0.12 -4.21
C GLU A 30 -13.91 0.99 -5.13
N GLY A 31 -13.27 2.17 -5.11
CA GLY A 31 -13.57 3.27 -6.03
C GLY A 31 -13.34 2.89 -7.48
N ALA A 32 -12.16 2.34 -7.80
CA ALA A 32 -11.82 1.91 -9.15
C ALA A 32 -12.75 0.82 -9.68
N ASP A 33 -13.12 -0.15 -8.86
CA ASP A 33 -14.05 -1.23 -9.23
C ASP A 33 -15.46 -0.67 -9.49
N PHE A 34 -15.92 0.28 -8.67
CA PHE A 34 -17.19 0.97 -8.89
C PHE A 34 -17.16 1.77 -10.20
N ASP A 35 -16.11 2.55 -10.42
CA ASP A 35 -15.96 3.42 -11.57
C ASP A 35 -15.84 2.63 -12.88
N GLU A 36 -15.17 1.48 -12.85
CA GLU A 36 -15.08 0.53 -13.96
C GLU A 36 -16.43 -0.10 -14.26
N ALA A 37 -17.20 -0.49 -13.24
CA ALA A 37 -18.55 -1.02 -13.41
C ALA A 37 -19.53 0.01 -14.00
N GLN A 38 -19.30 1.31 -13.81
CA GLN A 38 -20.12 2.37 -14.41
C GLN A 38 -19.85 2.56 -15.90
N LEU A 39 -18.70 2.14 -16.43
CA LEU A 39 -18.33 2.33 -17.84
C LEU A 39 -19.38 1.75 -18.81
N GLN A 40 -20.03 0.65 -18.44
CA GLN A 40 -21.05 0.00 -19.27
C GLN A 40 -22.34 0.82 -19.43
N PHE A 41 -22.57 1.83 -18.59
CA PHE A 41 -23.76 2.67 -18.61
C PHE A 41 -23.51 4.06 -19.21
N LEU A 42 -22.26 4.38 -19.55
CA LEU A 42 -21.87 5.67 -20.10
C LEU A 42 -21.99 5.68 -21.63
N THR A 43 -22.50 6.79 -22.17
CA THR A 43 -22.68 6.99 -23.62
C THR A 43 -21.81 8.10 -24.19
N ASP A 44 -21.44 9.07 -23.37
CA ASP A 44 -20.53 10.15 -23.74
C ASP A 44 -19.08 9.66 -23.80
N GLN A 45 -18.47 9.75 -24.98
CA GLN A 45 -17.09 9.32 -25.21
C GLN A 45 -16.06 10.06 -24.37
N ASP A 46 -16.25 11.35 -24.10
CA ASP A 46 -15.30 12.11 -23.30
C ASP A 46 -15.41 11.75 -21.83
N HIS A 47 -16.63 11.48 -21.35
CA HIS A 47 -16.86 10.93 -20.03
C HIS A 47 -16.20 9.55 -19.88
N ILE A 48 -16.41 8.64 -20.85
CA ILE A 48 -15.78 7.32 -20.86
C ILE A 48 -14.25 7.43 -20.78
N ARG A 49 -13.64 8.29 -21.60
CA ARG A 49 -12.17 8.50 -21.60
C ARG A 49 -11.68 9.00 -20.26
N ARG A 50 -12.41 9.93 -19.64
CA ARG A 50 -12.05 10.48 -18.32
C ARG A 50 -12.17 9.41 -17.24
N GLN A 51 -13.25 8.63 -17.26
CA GLN A 51 -13.51 7.56 -16.31
C GLN A 51 -12.44 6.46 -16.40
N VAL A 52 -12.08 6.03 -17.61
CA VAL A 52 -10.98 5.06 -17.81
C VAL A 52 -9.65 5.58 -17.26
N ARG A 53 -9.35 6.86 -17.46
CA ARG A 53 -8.13 7.47 -16.91
C ARG A 53 -8.16 7.53 -15.38
N LEU A 54 -9.32 7.81 -14.79
CA LEU A 54 -9.49 7.84 -13.34
C LEU A 54 -9.20 6.46 -12.73
N VAL A 55 -9.86 5.41 -13.24
CA VAL A 55 -9.63 4.02 -12.83
C VAL A 55 -8.15 3.65 -12.92
N ALA A 56 -7.47 4.00 -14.02
CA ALA A 56 -6.05 3.72 -14.18
C ALA A 56 -5.18 4.43 -13.13
N VAL A 57 -5.50 5.69 -12.79
CA VAL A 57 -4.77 6.45 -11.77
C VAL A 57 -4.98 5.87 -10.37
N GLU A 58 -6.21 5.49 -10.03
CA GLU A 58 -6.54 4.90 -8.73
C GLU A 58 -5.84 3.55 -8.53
N ARG A 59 -5.91 2.67 -9.53
CA ARG A 59 -5.21 1.37 -9.51
C ARG A 59 -3.69 1.56 -9.43
N ALA A 60 -3.12 2.52 -10.17
CA ALA A 60 -1.70 2.81 -10.10
C ALA A 60 -1.27 3.33 -8.73
N GLU A 61 -2.07 4.18 -8.08
CA GLU A 61 -1.79 4.69 -6.75
C GLU A 61 -1.89 3.60 -5.68
N ALA A 62 -2.93 2.77 -5.73
CA ALA A 62 -3.07 1.61 -4.85
C ALA A 62 -1.85 0.67 -4.94
N LEU A 63 -1.38 0.39 -6.17
CA LEU A 63 -0.17 -0.39 -6.42
C LEU A 63 1.08 0.27 -5.83
N ARG A 64 1.27 1.58 -6.01
CA ARG A 64 2.40 2.31 -5.42
C ARG A 64 2.41 2.17 -3.90
N MET A 65 1.26 2.29 -3.25
CA MET A 65 1.12 2.15 -1.80
C MET A 65 1.41 0.73 -1.32
N ARG A 66 0.99 -0.30 -2.06
CA ARG A 66 1.37 -1.70 -1.76
C ARG A 66 2.86 -1.93 -1.83
N LEU A 67 3.50 -1.49 -2.93
CA LEU A 67 4.96 -1.60 -3.09
C LEU A 67 5.72 -0.85 -1.99
N PHE A 68 5.16 0.26 -1.50
CA PHE A 68 5.68 0.94 -0.33
C PHE A 68 5.58 0.08 0.93
N LEU A 69 4.41 -0.52 1.21
CA LEU A 69 4.19 -1.39 2.37
C LEU A 69 5.03 -2.67 2.33
N ASP A 70 5.30 -3.23 1.14
CA ASP A 70 6.14 -4.41 0.94
C ASP A 70 7.60 -4.13 1.29
N ARG A 71 8.06 -2.89 1.08
CA ARG A 71 9.41 -2.43 1.42
C ARG A 71 9.54 -1.93 2.86
N ALA A 72 8.42 -1.61 3.49
CA ALA A 72 8.39 -1.09 4.85
C ALA A 72 8.31 -2.23 5.88
N GLY A 73 9.20 -2.22 6.87
CA GLY A 73 9.03 -3.04 8.08
C GLY A 73 7.92 -2.48 8.97
N THR A 74 7.21 -3.33 9.72
CA THR A 74 6.35 -2.84 10.81
C THR A 74 7.17 -2.78 12.09
N ARG A 75 7.33 -1.58 12.66
CA ARG A 75 8.02 -1.41 13.93
C ARG A 75 7.30 -2.21 15.02
N LEU A 76 7.95 -3.24 15.55
CA LEU A 76 7.46 -3.91 16.75
C LEU A 76 7.69 -2.98 17.95
N PRO A 77 6.73 -2.88 18.88
CA PRO A 77 6.99 -2.16 20.12
C PRO A 77 8.20 -2.81 20.81
N ARG A 78 9.23 -2.01 21.11
CA ARG A 78 10.38 -2.49 21.89
C ARG A 78 9.85 -3.00 23.24
N PRO A 79 10.20 -4.21 23.67
CA PRO A 79 9.81 -4.69 24.99
C PRO A 79 10.34 -3.72 26.04
N LEU A 80 9.44 -3.26 26.93
CA LEU A 80 9.75 -2.28 27.98
C LEU A 80 10.65 -2.85 29.08
N ILE A 81 10.84 -4.17 29.11
CA ILE A 81 11.66 -4.87 30.10
C ILE A 81 12.70 -5.70 29.33
N ALA A 82 13.96 -5.31 29.43
CA ALA A 82 15.06 -6.21 29.14
C ALA A 82 15.05 -7.27 30.25
N LEU A 83 14.70 -8.51 29.93
CA LEU A 83 15.00 -9.63 30.83
C LEU A 83 16.51 -9.84 30.77
N ASP A 84 17.25 -9.10 31.59
CA ASP A 84 18.65 -9.37 31.83
C ASP A 84 18.75 -10.81 32.38
N LYS A 85 19.23 -11.73 31.54
CA LYS A 85 19.65 -13.05 31.97
C LYS A 85 20.90 -12.92 32.83
N LYS A 86 20.70 -12.55 34.09
CA LYS A 86 21.60 -12.86 35.20
C LYS A 86 20.76 -13.33 36.38
N ILE A 87 20.37 -14.59 36.35
CA ILE A 87 20.04 -15.31 37.57
C ILE A 87 20.80 -16.63 37.53
N SER A 88 21.75 -16.70 38.46
CA SER A 88 22.54 -17.84 38.97
C SER A 88 23.58 -18.47 38.06
#